data_AF-A0A7R9UDU9-F1
#
_entry.id   AF-A0A7R9UDU9-F1
#
_cell.length_a   1.000
_cell.length_b   1.000
_cell.length_c   1.000
_cell.angle_alpha   90.00
_cell.angle_beta   90.00
_cell.angle_gamma   90.00
#
_symmetry.space_group_name_H-M   'P 1'
#
loop_
_entity.id
_entity.type
_entity.pdbx_description
1 polymer ?
#
loop_
_entity_poly.entity_id
_entity_poly.type
_entity_poly.pdbx_seq_one_letter_code
_entity_poly.pdbx_strand_id
1 'polypeptide(L)'
;ADCFCLMRFPFDSDEAKQLNRDIFETIYFGAVEASSELAEEFGPYQSFAGSPMSEGQFQFDLWGVTPSDRWNWDALRERVTRHGIRNSLLVAPMPTASTAQILGNNESTEPFTSNMYNRRVLAGEFTV
;
A
#
# COMPACT_ATOMS: atom_id res chain seq x y z
N ALA A 1 -8.80 8.67 -4.99
CA ALA A 1 -9.35 9.34 -6.19
C ALA A 1 -8.50 10.51 -6.71
N ASP A 2 -7.97 11.37 -5.84
CA ASP A 2 -7.29 12.62 -6.23
C ASP A 2 -6.07 12.41 -7.12
N CYS A 3 -5.24 11.40 -6.82
CA CYS A 3 -4.08 11.05 -7.63
C CYS A 3 -4.47 10.80 -9.10
N PHE A 4 -5.52 10.01 -9.35
CA PHE A 4 -5.99 9.75 -10.71
C PHE A 4 -6.55 11.01 -11.37
N CYS A 5 -7.28 11.84 -10.62
CA CYS A 5 -7.80 13.11 -11.12
C CYS A 5 -6.69 14.07 -11.57
N LEU A 6 -5.64 14.21 -10.75
CA LEU A 6 -4.46 15.04 -11.06
C LEU A 6 -3.72 14.53 -12.30
N MET A 7 -3.63 13.20 -12.45
CA MET A 7 -3.02 12.53 -13.60
C MET A 7 -3.93 12.50 -14.84
N ARG A 8 -5.17 13.00 -14.74
CA ARG A 8 -6.20 12.96 -15.79
C ARG A 8 -6.59 11.55 -16.23
N PHE A 9 -6.52 10.59 -15.30
CA PHE A 9 -6.96 9.22 -15.53
C PHE A 9 -8.38 9.02 -14.96
N PRO A 10 -9.38 8.67 -15.79
CA PRO A 10 -10.65 8.17 -15.29
C PRO A 10 -10.41 6.97 -14.37
N PHE A 11 -11.21 6.83 -13.30
CA PHE A 11 -10.97 5.83 -12.26
C PHE A 11 -10.96 4.38 -12.81
N ASP A 12 -11.74 4.12 -13.85
CA ASP A 12 -11.90 2.83 -14.53
C ASP A 12 -11.02 2.66 -15.79
N SER A 13 -10.21 3.66 -16.13
CA SER A 13 -9.28 3.62 -17.27
C SER A 13 -8.18 2.58 -17.08
N ASP A 14 -7.59 2.13 -18.19
CA ASP A 14 -6.50 1.15 -18.13
C ASP A 14 -5.23 1.75 -17.54
N GLU A 15 -5.01 3.05 -17.75
CA GLU A 15 -3.94 3.83 -17.11
C GLU A 15 -4.10 3.86 -15.59
N ALA A 16 -5.32 4.11 -15.08
CA ALA A 16 -5.59 4.07 -13.64
C ALA A 16 -5.38 2.68 -13.04
N LYS A 17 -5.79 1.61 -13.75
CA LYS A 17 -5.56 0.22 -13.32
C LYS A 17 -4.07 -0.11 -13.24
N GLN A 18 -3.27 0.32 -14.21
CA GLN A 18 -1.82 0.12 -14.18
C GLN A 18 -1.18 0.93 -13.05
N LEU A 19 -1.52 2.22 -12.94
CA LEU A 19 -0.99 3.08 -11.88
C LEU A 19 -1.36 2.54 -10.48
N ASN A 20 -2.55 2.00 -10.31
CA ASN A 20 -2.95 1.34 -9.07
C ASN A 20 -2.02 0.18 -8.71
N ARG A 21 -1.70 -0.70 -9.67
CA ARG A 21 -0.73 -1.79 -9.45
C ARG A 21 0.64 -1.24 -9.05
N ASP A 22 1.14 -0.24 -9.78
CA ASP A 22 2.45 0.35 -9.54
C ASP A 22 2.58 1.00 -8.15
N ILE A 23 1.52 1.68 -7.70
CA ILE A 23 1.46 2.30 -6.37
C ILE A 23 1.55 1.23 -5.28
N PHE A 24 0.69 0.22 -5.34
CA PHE A 24 0.65 -0.83 -4.31
C PHE A 24 1.87 -1.73 -4.33
N GLU A 25 2.41 -2.00 -5.50
CA GLU A 25 3.68 -2.70 -5.67
C GLU A 25 4.83 -1.95 -4.97
N THR A 26 4.92 -0.64 -5.21
CA THR A 26 5.94 0.22 -4.60
C THR A 26 5.79 0.33 -3.09
N ILE A 27 4.57 0.52 -2.58
CA ILE A 27 4.29 0.57 -1.15
C ILE A 27 4.71 -0.75 -0.49
N TYR A 28 4.35 -1.89 -1.09
CA TYR A 28 4.69 -3.20 -0.55
C TYR A 28 6.20 -3.46 -0.57
N PHE A 29 6.88 -3.14 -1.67
CA PHE A 29 8.33 -3.29 -1.79
C PHE A 29 9.06 -2.52 -0.69
N GLY A 30 8.79 -1.21 -0.57
CA GLY A 30 9.45 -0.36 0.42
C GLY A 30 9.13 -0.78 1.86
N ALA A 31 7.91 -1.26 2.13
CA ALA A 31 7.55 -1.74 3.46
C ALA A 31 8.30 -3.02 3.84
N VAL A 32 8.43 -3.97 2.92
CA VAL A 32 9.17 -5.22 3.17
C VAL A 32 10.67 -4.95 3.29
N GLU A 33 11.23 -4.09 2.43
CA GLU A 33 12.63 -3.67 2.49
C GLU A 33 12.98 -3.07 3.86
N ALA A 34 12.20 -2.07 4.30
CA ALA A 34 12.40 -1.44 5.60
C ALA A 34 12.22 -2.45 6.77
N SER A 35 11.26 -3.38 6.65
CA SER A 35 11.08 -4.42 7.68
C SER A 35 12.24 -5.42 7.72
N SER A 36 12.87 -5.71 6.57
CA SER A 36 14.07 -6.54 6.46
C SER A 36 15.29 -5.83 7.07
N GLU A 37 15.43 -4.52 6.85
CA GLU A 37 16.47 -3.69 7.49
C GLU A 37 16.37 -3.72 9.01
N LEU A 38 15.15 -3.59 9.55
CA LEU A 38 14.92 -3.70 10.98
C LEU A 38 15.20 -5.12 11.51
N ALA A 39 15.00 -6.15 10.69
CA ALA A 39 15.33 -7.52 11.08
C ALA A 39 16.85 -7.77 11.11
N GLU A 40 17.61 -7.13 10.23
CA GLU A 40 19.07 -7.16 10.27
C GLU A 40 19.63 -6.56 11.56
N GLU A 41 19.03 -5.48 12.05
CA GLU A 41 19.46 -4.81 13.27
C GLU A 41 18.94 -5.48 14.55
N PHE A 42 17.66 -5.86 14.58
CA PHE A 42 16.97 -6.29 15.80
C PHE A 42 16.54 -7.75 15.83
N GLY A 43 16.86 -8.50 14.77
CA GLY A 43 16.36 -9.85 14.52
C GLY A 43 14.92 -9.86 13.97
N PRO A 44 14.48 -10.98 13.35
CA PRO A 44 13.12 -11.12 12.86
C PRO A 44 12.09 -11.16 14.00
N TYR A 45 10.80 -11.05 13.66
CA TYR A 45 9.74 -11.26 14.66
C TYR A 45 9.72 -12.72 15.16
N GLN A 46 9.16 -12.93 16.36
CA GLN A 46 9.26 -14.19 17.11
C GLN A 46 8.78 -15.44 16.34
N SER A 47 7.73 -15.32 15.53
CA SER A 47 7.13 -16.40 14.76
C SER A 47 7.47 -16.37 13.27
N PHE A 48 8.61 -15.76 12.90
CA PHE A 48 9.04 -15.70 11.50
C PHE A 48 9.36 -17.09 10.92
N ALA A 49 10.07 -17.93 11.67
CA ALA A 49 10.43 -19.27 11.23
C ALA A 49 9.18 -20.13 10.98
N GLY A 50 9.07 -20.67 9.76
CA GLY A 50 7.91 -21.45 9.32
C GLY A 50 6.76 -20.61 8.76
N SER A 51 6.92 -19.28 8.68
CA SER A 51 5.99 -18.43 7.94
C SER A 51 6.25 -18.51 6.43
N PRO A 52 5.26 -18.20 5.56
CA PRO A 52 5.49 -18.15 4.11
C PRO A 52 6.65 -17.22 3.71
N MET A 53 6.77 -16.07 4.36
CA MET A 53 7.88 -15.14 4.12
C MET A 53 9.25 -15.73 4.47
N SER A 54 9.33 -16.66 5.43
CA SER A 54 10.60 -17.37 5.72
C SER A 54 10.99 -18.39 4.66
N GLU A 55 10.01 -18.89 3.89
CA GLU A 55 10.22 -19.69 2.68
C GLU A 55 10.42 -18.79 1.44
N GLY A 56 10.55 -17.48 1.66
CA GLY A 56 10.68 -16.48 0.62
C GLY A 56 9.39 -16.26 -0.17
N GLN A 57 8.21 -16.70 0.27
CA GLN A 57 6.93 -16.49 -0.43
C GLN A 57 6.31 -15.15 -0.04
N PHE A 58 6.14 -14.26 -1.02
CA PHE A 58 5.53 -12.94 -0.88
C PHE A 58 4.03 -13.01 -1.12
N GLN A 59 3.31 -11.95 -0.78
CA GLN A 59 1.85 -11.91 -0.92
C GLN A 59 1.39 -12.19 -2.36
N PHE A 60 2.08 -11.66 -3.37
CA PHE A 60 1.72 -11.90 -4.77
C PHE A 60 1.97 -13.36 -5.21
N ASP A 61 2.95 -14.05 -4.62
CA ASP A 61 3.21 -15.47 -4.89
C ASP A 61 2.03 -16.33 -4.41
N LEU A 62 1.49 -16.01 -3.23
CA LEU A 62 0.30 -16.67 -2.66
C LEU A 62 -0.96 -16.48 -3.52
N TRP A 63 -0.97 -15.47 -4.39
CA TRP A 63 -2.06 -15.18 -5.32
C TRP A 63 -1.78 -15.69 -6.74
N GLY A 64 -0.60 -16.29 -6.98
CA GLY A 64 -0.17 -16.71 -8.31
C GLY A 64 0.05 -15.54 -9.28
N VAL A 65 0.39 -14.36 -8.77
CA VAL A 65 0.60 -13.14 -9.55
C VAL A 65 2.09 -12.89 -9.73
N THR A 66 2.53 -12.66 -10.96
CA THR A 66 3.89 -12.18 -11.25
C THR A 66 3.93 -10.65 -11.11
N PRO A 67 4.82 -10.09 -10.27
CA PRO A 67 4.98 -8.64 -10.15
C PRO A 67 5.58 -8.03 -11.42
N SER A 68 5.65 -6.70 -11.48
CA SER A 68 6.30 -6.02 -12.62
C SER A 68 7.83 -6.05 -12.49
N ASP A 69 8.52 -5.57 -13.52
CA ASP A 69 9.98 -5.40 -13.54
C ASP A 69 10.44 -4.07 -12.89
N ARG A 70 9.52 -3.31 -12.28
CA ARG A 70 9.81 -2.01 -11.65
C ARG A 70 10.77 -2.10 -10.49
N TRP A 71 10.70 -3.18 -9.71
CA TRP A 71 11.50 -3.39 -8.51
C TRP A 71 12.23 -4.74 -8.54
N ASN A 72 13.40 -4.82 -7.92
CA ASN A 72 14.18 -6.06 -7.88
C ASN A 72 13.69 -6.97 -6.74
N TRP A 73 12.61 -7.69 -7.01
CA TRP A 73 12.00 -8.63 -6.06
C TRP A 73 12.91 -9.81 -5.70
N ASP A 74 13.79 -10.24 -6.60
CA ASP A 74 14.72 -11.34 -6.35
C ASP A 74 15.77 -10.95 -5.32
N ALA A 75 16.37 -9.77 -5.46
CA ALA A 75 17.31 -9.25 -4.47
C ALA A 75 16.65 -9.06 -3.10
N LEU A 76 15.40 -8.57 -3.06
CA LEU A 76 14.65 -8.43 -1.82
C LEU A 76 14.32 -9.80 -1.21
N ARG A 77 13.96 -10.80 -2.02
CA ARG A 77 13.69 -12.18 -1.58
C ARG A 77 14.93 -12.84 -0.98
N GLU A 78 16.10 -12.63 -1.57
CA GLU A 78 17.37 -13.10 -1.01
C GLU A 78 17.67 -12.43 0.35
N ARG A 79 17.41 -11.12 0.46
CA ARG A 79 17.61 -10.36 1.70
C ARG A 79 16.68 -10.87 2.81
N VAL A 80 15.40 -11.03 2.50
CA VAL A 80 14.37 -11.53 3.42
C VAL A 80 14.65 -12.97 3.85
N THR A 81 15.05 -13.86 2.96
CA THR A 81 15.36 -15.26 3.34
C THR A 81 16.61 -15.35 4.22
N ARG A 82 17.57 -14.43 4.07
CA ARG A 82 18.79 -14.38 4.88
C ARG A 82 18.57 -13.76 6.26
N HIS A 83 17.85 -12.65 6.33
CA HIS A 83 17.76 -11.82 7.55
C HIS A 83 16.37 -11.84 8.20
N GLY A 84 15.36 -12.26 7.47
CA GLY A 84 13.96 -12.20 7.86
C GLY A 84 13.37 -10.80 7.76
N ILE A 85 12.19 -10.64 8.35
CA ILE A 85 11.49 -9.35 8.47
C ILE A 85 11.09 -9.12 9.92
N ARG A 86 10.98 -7.84 10.32
CA ARG A 86 10.67 -7.47 11.69
C ARG A 86 9.17 -7.46 11.99
N ASN A 87 8.32 -7.39 10.97
CA ASN A 87 6.87 -7.31 11.10
C ASN A 87 6.23 -8.43 10.29
N SER A 88 5.22 -9.10 10.85
CA SER A 88 4.56 -10.22 10.17
C SER A 88 3.63 -9.77 9.03
N LEU A 89 2.99 -8.61 9.18
CA LEU A 89 2.09 -7.99 8.20
C LEU A 89 2.38 -6.48 8.15
N LEU A 90 2.26 -5.89 6.96
CA LEU A 90 2.78 -4.54 6.68
C LEU A 90 1.74 -3.57 6.10
N VAL A 91 0.91 -4.03 5.16
CA VAL A 91 0.04 -3.16 4.36
C VAL A 91 -1.41 -3.55 4.55
N ALA A 92 -2.23 -2.61 5.05
CA ALA A 92 -3.66 -2.78 5.23
C ALA A 92 -4.37 -1.43 5.03
N PRO A 93 -4.83 -1.11 3.81
CA PRO A 93 -5.56 0.14 3.53
C PRO A 93 -6.83 0.22 4.40
N MET A 94 -6.91 1.24 5.25
CA MET A 94 -8.03 1.46 6.17
C MET A 94 -8.99 2.53 5.64
N PRO A 95 -10.21 2.64 6.20
CA PRO A 95 -11.00 3.87 6.10
C PRO A 95 -10.25 5.04 6.73
N THR A 96 -10.15 6.15 6.01
CA THR A 96 -9.35 7.32 6.42
C THR A 96 -10.21 8.56 6.66
N ALA A 97 -11.52 8.40 6.90
CA ALA A 97 -12.51 9.47 7.04
C ALA A 97 -11.96 10.78 7.67
N SER A 98 -11.47 10.72 8.90
CA SER A 98 -10.99 11.91 9.62
C SER A 98 -9.64 12.43 9.10
N THR A 99 -8.69 11.55 8.80
CA THR A 99 -7.33 11.95 8.40
C THR A 99 -7.28 12.46 6.95
N ALA A 100 -8.06 11.86 6.05
CA ALA A 100 -8.24 12.36 4.68
C ALA A 100 -8.91 13.73 4.67
N GLN A 101 -9.88 13.95 5.56
CA GLN A 101 -10.51 15.25 5.72
C GLN A 101 -9.55 16.33 6.25
N ILE A 102 -8.62 15.97 7.14
CA ILE A 102 -7.56 16.89 7.61
C ILE A 102 -6.62 17.27 6.45
N LEU A 103 -6.24 16.30 5.62
CA LEU A 103 -5.32 16.49 4.50
C LEU A 103 -5.98 17.04 3.23
N GLY A 104 -7.33 17.13 3.20
CA GLY A 104 -8.07 17.58 2.03
C GLY A 104 -8.08 16.59 0.86
N ASN A 105 -7.96 15.29 1.14
CA ASN A 105 -7.99 14.22 0.14
C ASN A 105 -9.32 13.46 0.18
N ASN A 106 -9.66 12.77 -0.90
CA ASN A 106 -10.71 11.75 -0.90
C ASN A 106 -10.33 10.58 0.00
N GLU A 107 -11.34 9.89 0.53
CA GLU A 107 -11.15 8.78 1.44
C GLU A 107 -10.51 7.57 0.76
N SER A 108 -9.51 6.99 1.44
CA SER A 108 -8.89 5.69 1.17
C SER A 108 -8.64 5.42 -0.33
N THR A 109 -8.94 4.21 -0.78
CA THR A 109 -8.85 3.77 -2.19
C THR A 109 -10.16 4.00 -2.95
N GLU A 110 -11.10 4.76 -2.39
CA GLU A 110 -12.43 4.92 -2.96
C GLU A 110 -12.44 5.92 -4.13
N PRO A 111 -13.38 5.76 -5.08
CA PRO A 111 -13.67 6.78 -6.08
C PRO A 111 -14.34 8.01 -5.42
N PHE A 112 -14.43 9.13 -6.16
CA PHE A 112 -15.27 10.24 -5.72
C PHE A 112 -16.74 9.80 -5.71
N THR A 113 -17.39 9.90 -4.55
CA THR A 113 -18.81 9.54 -4.40
C THR A 113 -19.74 10.62 -4.96
N SER A 114 -19.32 11.89 -4.86
CA SER A 114 -20.01 13.04 -5.41
C SER A 114 -18.99 14.13 -5.78
N ASN A 115 -19.30 14.91 -6.82
CA ASN A 115 -18.52 16.10 -7.20
C ASN A 115 -18.79 17.30 -6.27
N MET A 116 -19.89 17.26 -5.52
CA MET A 116 -20.27 18.27 -4.52
C MET A 116 -20.80 17.59 -3.27
N TYR A 117 -20.35 18.02 -2.10
CA TYR A 117 -20.82 17.47 -0.82
C TYR A 117 -20.96 18.57 0.24
N ASN A 118 -21.94 18.39 1.13
CA ASN A 118 -22.14 19.31 2.25
C ASN A 118 -21.31 18.86 3.45
N ARG A 119 -20.42 19.73 3.91
CA ARG A 119 -19.62 19.53 5.11
C ARG A 119 -20.30 20.21 6.31
N ARG A 120 -20.69 19.41 7.31
CA ARG A 120 -21.18 19.91 8.60
C ARG A 120 -20.02 20.12 9.57
N VAL A 121 -19.89 21.34 10.09
CA VAL A 121 -18.99 21.68 11.21
C VAL A 121 -19.75 22.46 12.28
N LEU A 122 -19.15 22.68 13.45
CA LEU A 122 -19.78 23.46 14.52
C LEU A 122 -20.21 24.87 14.08
N ALA A 123 -19.54 25.45 13.08
CA ALA A 123 -19.84 26.77 12.54
C ALA A 123 -20.98 26.79 11.49
N GLY A 124 -21.50 25.63 11.06
CA GLY A 124 -22.59 25.54 10.07
C GLY A 124 -22.38 24.46 9.01
N GLU A 125 -23.22 24.50 7.97
CA GLU A 125 -23.11 23.68 6.77
C GLU A 125 -22.41 24.45 5.66
N PHE A 126 -21.39 23.85 5.07
CA PHE A 126 -20.64 24.41 3.94
C PHE A 126 -20.77 23.47 2.75
N THR A 127 -21.29 23.98 1.63
CA THR A 127 -21.27 23.25 0.36
C THR A 127 -19.87 23.38 -0.25
N VAL A 128 -19.24 22.23 -0.51
CA VAL A 128 -17.91 22.12 -1.14
C VAL A 128 -18.06 21.30 -2.42
#